data_AF-A0A6N9SK22-F1
#
_entry.id   AF-A0A6N9SK22-F1
#
_cell.length_a   1.000
_cell.length_b   1.000
_cell.length_c   1.000
_cell.angle_alpha   90.00
_cell.angle_beta   90.00
_cell.angle_gamma   90.00
#
_symmetry.space_group_name_H-M   'P 1'
#
loop_
_entity.id
_entity.type
_entity.pdbx_description
1 polymer ?
#
loop_
_entity_poly.entity_id
_entity_poly.type
_entity_poly.pdbx_seq_one_letter_code
_entity_poly.pdbx_strand_id
1 'polypeptide(L)'
;YCEHLPLYRQSEIFARQGAELSRALLSNWVDACCQLMTPLNDALYRYVMNTRKVHTDDIPVKVLAPGRKKAKTGRIWTYVRDDRNAGSSE
;
A
#
# COMPACT_ATOMS: atom_id res chain seq x y z
N TYR A 1 7.70 6.10 2.58
CA TYR A 1 8.57 7.28 2.37
C TYR A 1 9.15 7.67 3.72
N CYS A 2 10.48 7.59 3.80
CA CYS A 2 11.43 7.64 4.93
C CYS A 2 10.96 7.19 6.32
N GLU A 3 9.96 7.85 6.92
CA GLU A 3 9.65 7.66 8.34
C GLU A 3 8.49 6.68 8.61
N HIS A 4 7.82 6.19 7.55
CA HIS A 4 6.65 5.27 7.65
C HIS A 4 5.54 5.78 8.60
N LEU A 5 5.38 7.10 8.69
CA LEU A 5 4.45 7.72 9.63
C LEU A 5 3.04 7.90 9.04
N PRO A 6 1.98 7.75 9.85
CA PRO A 6 0.64 8.15 9.44
C PRO A 6 0.57 9.64 9.05
N LEU A 7 -0.31 10.00 8.11
CA LEU A 7 -0.42 11.37 7.59
C LEU A 7 -0.71 12.43 8.67
N TYR A 8 -1.42 12.07 9.75
CA TYR A 8 -1.65 13.00 10.86
C TYR A 8 -0.35 13.39 11.57
N ARG A 9 0.56 12.42 11.76
CA ARG A 9 1.85 12.64 12.40
C ARG A 9 2.78 13.44 11.49
N GLN A 10 2.72 13.20 10.17
CA GLN A 10 3.45 14.01 9.19
C GLN A 10 2.98 15.46 9.20
N SER A 11 1.66 15.68 9.22
CA SER A 11 1.04 17.02 9.33
C SER A 11 1.55 17.78 10.56
N GLU A 12 1.60 17.15 11.73
CA GLU A 12 2.16 17.73 12.96
C GLU A 12 3.65 18.05 12.86
N ILE A 13 4.44 17.19 12.20
CA ILE A 13 5.88 17.43 11.98
C ILE A 13 6.11 18.66 11.11
N PHE A 14 5.37 18.79 10.01
CA PHE A 14 5.47 19.95 9.12
C PHE A 14 5.05 21.24 9.81
N ALA A 15 3.98 21.22 10.61
CA ALA A 15 3.54 22.38 11.38
C ALA A 15 4.63 22.87 12.35
N ARG A 16 5.35 21.95 13.02
CA ARG A 16 6.52 22.31 13.86
C ARG A 16 7.67 22.95 13.09
N GLN A 17 7.75 22.76 11.78
CA GLN A 17 8.72 23.38 10.89
C GLN A 17 8.19 24.65 10.22
N GLY A 18 6.99 25.11 10.59
CA GLY A 18 6.35 26.30 10.02
C GLY A 18 5.56 26.05 8.73
N ALA A 19 5.34 24.78 8.35
CA ALA A 19 4.59 24.39 7.16
C ALA A 19 3.23 23.78 7.54
N GLU A 20 2.15 24.57 7.40
CA GLU A 20 0.79 24.13 7.70
C GLU A 20 0.21 23.27 6.55
N LEU A 21 0.44 21.96 6.63
CA LEU A 21 -0.08 20.98 5.67
C LEU A 21 -1.20 20.16 6.29
N SER A 22 -2.42 20.32 5.79
CA SER A 22 -3.58 19.55 6.29
C SER A 22 -3.48 18.07 5.90
N ARG A 23 -4.08 17.19 6.72
CA ARG A 23 -4.17 15.75 6.40
C ARG A 23 -4.87 15.48 5.07
N ALA A 24 -5.87 16.29 4.73
CA ALA A 24 -6.60 16.15 3.46
C ALA A 24 -5.69 16.49 2.27
N LEU A 25 -4.88 17.55 2.38
CA LEU A 25 -3.91 17.92 1.34
C LEU A 25 -2.88 16.80 1.13
N LEU A 26 -2.28 16.29 2.22
CA LEU A 26 -1.33 15.18 2.14
C LEU A 26 -1.98 13.92 1.55
N SER A 27 -3.24 13.64 1.90
CA SER A 27 -3.98 12.51 1.33
C SER A 27 -4.22 12.67 -0.16
N ASN A 28 -4.55 13.88 -0.62
CA ASN A 28 -4.74 14.17 -2.05
C ASN A 28 -3.45 14.01 -2.84
N TRP A 29 -2.29 14.36 -2.26
CA TRP A 29 -0.99 14.10 -2.90
C TRP A 29 -0.68 12.61 -3.00
N VAL A 30 -0.97 11.83 -1.96
CA VAL A 30 -0.84 10.37 -2.02
C VAL A 30 -1.75 9.80 -3.12
N ASP A 31 -3.00 10.27 -3.21
CA ASP A 31 -3.93 9.84 -4.25
C ASP A 31 -3.45 10.20 -5.66
N ALA A 32 -2.97 11.42 -5.87
CA ALA A 32 -2.39 11.84 -7.16
C ALA A 32 -1.20 10.97 -7.56
N CYS A 33 -0.30 10.63 -6.63
CA CYS A 33 0.79 9.68 -6.89
C CYS A 33 0.26 8.29 -7.27
N CYS A 34 -0.77 7.79 -6.59
CA CYS A 34 -1.41 6.51 -6.92
C CYS A 34 -2.00 6.51 -8.33
N GLN A 35 -2.68 7.59 -8.73
CA GLN A 35 -3.23 7.73 -10.09
C GLN A 35 -2.14 7.73 -11.16
N LEU A 36 -1.02 8.40 -10.92
CA LEU A 36 0.13 8.38 -11.84
C LEU A 36 0.75 6.98 -11.98
N MET A 37 0.64 6.12 -10.96
CA MET A 37 1.13 4.75 -10.99
C MET A 37 0.18 3.75 -11.67
N THR A 38 -1.04 4.15 -12.05
CA THR A 38 -2.01 3.25 -12.68
C THR A 38 -1.45 2.48 -13.89
N PRO A 39 -0.73 3.09 -14.86
CA PRO A 39 -0.20 2.34 -16.00
C PRO A 39 0.81 1.26 -15.61
N LEU A 40 1.62 1.51 -14.58
CA LEU A 40 2.57 0.53 -14.04
C LEU A 40 1.82 -0.61 -13.35
N ASN A 41 0.81 -0.30 -12.53
CA ASN A 41 -0.05 -1.30 -11.92
C ASN A 41 -0.71 -2.21 -12.96
N ASP A 42 -1.22 -1.64 -14.06
CA ASP A 42 -1.88 -2.41 -15.13
C ASP A 42 -0.88 -3.28 -15.92
N ALA A 43 0.35 -2.80 -16.11
CA ALA A 43 1.42 -3.60 -16.70
C ALA A 43 1.83 -4.77 -15.80
N LEU A 44 2.02 -4.51 -14.50
CA LEU A 44 2.34 -5.53 -13.51
C LEU A 44 1.22 -6.56 -13.39
N TYR A 45 -0.05 -6.12 -13.36
CA TYR A 45 -1.20 -7.01 -13.33
C TYR A 45 -1.21 -7.96 -14.53
N ARG A 46 -1.07 -7.44 -15.76
CA ARG A 46 -1.01 -8.27 -16.97
C ARG A 46 0.17 -9.25 -16.94
N TYR A 47 1.34 -8.79 -16.48
CA TYR A 47 2.53 -9.63 -16.38
C TYR A 47 2.36 -10.78 -15.37
N VAL A 48 1.88 -10.46 -14.16
CA VAL A 48 1.68 -11.42 -13.07
C VAL A 48 0.59 -12.42 -13.41
N MET A 49 -0.52 -11.98 -14.01
CA MET A 49 -1.65 -12.85 -14.35
C MET A 49 -1.42 -13.69 -15.61
N ASN A 50 -0.44 -13.34 -16.46
CA ASN A 50 -0.05 -14.14 -17.62
C ASN A 50 0.92 -15.29 -17.27
N THR A 51 0.55 -16.12 -16.30
CA THR A 51 1.27 -17.34 -15.90
C THR A 51 0.28 -18.47 -15.61
N ARG A 52 0.75 -19.72 -15.60
CA ARG A 52 -0.02 -20.88 -15.13
C ARG A 52 -0.07 -20.99 -13.60
N LYS A 53 0.85 -20.34 -12.88
CA LYS A 53 1.01 -20.46 -11.42
C LYS A 53 1.34 -19.11 -10.81
N VAL A 54 0.50 -18.67 -9.87
CA VAL A 54 0.71 -17.46 -9.07
C VAL A 54 0.97 -17.85 -7.63
N HIS A 55 1.99 -17.23 -7.02
CA HIS A 55 2.20 -17.32 -5.58
C HIS A 55 1.47 -16.16 -4.93
N THR A 56 0.77 -16.43 -3.83
CA THR A 56 0.07 -15.40 -3.07
C THR A 56 0.42 -15.53 -1.60
N ASP A 57 0.51 -14.37 -0.94
CA ASP A 57 0.57 -14.29 0.52
C ASP A 57 -0.67 -13.54 1.04
N ASP A 58 -1.18 -13.97 2.19
CA ASP A 58 -2.32 -13.34 2.88
C ASP A 58 -1.84 -12.72 4.18
N ILE A 59 -1.67 -11.39 4.16
CA ILE A 59 -1.16 -10.64 5.31
C ILE A 59 -2.35 -9.99 6.04
N PRO A 60 -2.74 -10.49 7.22
CA PRO A 60 -3.80 -9.87 8.01
C PRO A 60 -3.30 -8.54 8.62
N VAL A 61 -4.11 -7.49 8.48
CA VAL A 61 -3.81 -6.16 9.04
C VAL A 61 -4.97 -5.68 9.92
N LYS A 62 -4.68 -4.98 11.02
CA LYS A 62 -5.72 -4.36 11.84
C LYS A 62 -6.14 -3.03 11.22
N VAL A 63 -7.41 -2.93 10.86
CA VAL A 63 -8.01 -1.72 10.28
C VAL A 63 -9.04 -1.17 11.26
N LEU A 64 -9.04 0.15 11.47
CA LEU A 64 -10.06 0.78 12.31
C LEU A 64 -11.46 0.52 11.73
N ALA A 65 -12.43 0.22 12.61
CA ALA A 65 -13.84 0.19 12.25
C ALA A 65 -14.52 1.43 12.87
N PRO A 66 -14.69 2.52 12.08
CA PRO A 66 -15.29 3.76 12.58
C PRO A 66 -16.65 3.51 13.25
N GLY A 67 -16.90 4.22 14.35
CA GLY A 67 -18.14 4.09 15.13
C GLY A 67 -18.23 2.86 16.04
N ARG A 68 -17.34 1.87 15.91
CA ARG A 68 -17.41 0.62 16.70
C ARG A 68 -16.39 0.51 17.83
N LYS A 69 -15.50 1.52 18.01
CA LYS A 69 -14.38 1.51 18.97
C LYS A 69 -13.55 0.21 18.95
N LYS A 70 -13.55 -0.49 17.82
CA LYS A 70 -12.88 -1.78 17.62
C LYS A 70 -12.12 -1.74 16.29
N ALA A 71 -11.09 -2.58 16.17
CA ALA A 71 -10.44 -2.84 14.90
C ALA A 71 -11.05 -4.08 14.24
N LYS A 72 -11.24 -4.05 12.92
CA LYS A 72 -11.54 -5.21 12.09
C LYS A 72 -10.24 -5.77 11.50
N THR A 73 -10.24 -7.05 11.17
CA THR A 73 -9.15 -7.65 10.40
C THR A 73 -9.38 -7.32 8.92
N GLY A 74 -8.53 -6.45 8.36
CA GLY A 74 -8.31 -6.33 6.92
C GLY A 74 -7.26 -7.34 6.46
N ARG A 75 -7.08 -7.44 5.15
CA ARG A 75 -6.18 -8.41 4.50
C ARG A 75 -5.51 -7.70 3.33
N ILE A 76 -4.22 -7.96 3.14
CA ILE A 76 -3.46 -7.54 1.97
C ILE A 76 -3.03 -8.83 1.27
N TRP A 77 -3.37 -8.93 -0.02
CA TRP A 77 -2.93 -10.04 -0.86
C TRP A 77 -1.85 -9.56 -1.81
N THR A 78 -0.68 -10.20 -1.73
CA THR A 78 0.41 -9.95 -2.67
C THR A 78 0.44 -11.08 -3.69
N TYR A 79 0.40 -10.75 -4.98
CA TYR A 79 0.49 -11.72 -6.07
C TYR A 79 1.85 -11.59 -6.75
N VAL A 80 2.57 -12.71 -6.83
CA VAL A 80 3.88 -12.77 -7.47
C VAL A 80 3.90 -13.89 -8.49
N ARG A 81 4.52 -13.61 -9.63
CA ARG A 81 4.84 -14.60 -10.64
C ARG A 81 6.28 -15.07 -10.44
N ASP A 82 6.44 -16.37 -10.16
CA ASP A 82 7.72 -17.06 -10.25
C ASP A 82 7.48 -18.46 -10.83
N ASP A 83 7.93 -18.67 -12.06
CA ASP A 83 7.72 -19.91 -12.80
C ASP A 83 8.64 -21.03 -12.27
N ARG A 84 9.69 -20.72 -11.48
CA ARG A 84 10.57 -21.72 -10.86
C ARG A 84 9.85 -22.54 -9.78
N ASN A 85 10.38 -23.73 -9.52
CA ASN A 85 9.90 -24.58 -8.43
C ASN A 85 10.17 -23.92 -7.07
N ALA A 86 9.28 -24.15 -6.10
CA ALA A 86 9.47 -23.65 -4.74
C ALA A 86 10.79 -24.21 -4.16
N GLY A 87 11.65 -23.32 -3.64
CA GLY A 87 12.96 -23.70 -3.11
C GLY A 87 14.06 -23.89 -4.16
N SER A 88 13.86 -23.49 -5.43
CA SER A 88 14.90 -23.55 -6.45
C SER A 88 16.06 -22.59 -6.15
N SER A 89 17.29 -23.05 -6.34
CA SER A 89 18.52 -22.25 -6.26
C SER A 89 19.04 -21.76 -7.62
N GLU A 90 18.33 -22.09 -8.71
CA GLU A 90 18.61 -21.61 -10.07
C GLU A 90 18.22 -20.13 -10.26
#